data_AF-A0A497RHI1-F1
#
_entry.id   AF-A0A497RHI1-F1
#
_cell.length_a   1.000
_cell.length_b   1.000
_cell.length_c   1.000
_cell.angle_alpha   90.00
_cell.angle_beta   90.00
_cell.angle_gamma   90.00
#
_symmetry.space_group_name_H-M   'P 1'
#
loop_
_entity.id
_entity.type
_entity.pdbx_description
1 polymer ?
#
loop_
_entity_poly.entity_id
_entity_poly.type
_entity_poly.pdbx_seq_one_letter_code
_entity_poly.pdbx_strand_id
1 'polypeptide(L)' 'MSKVVRLPEDVIEIALKYGKNLAEGIRTMDKLLEEYKELDKKLADVIETRIRDVIREELEMLRRF' A
#
# COMPACT_ATOMS: atom_id res chain seq x y z
N MET A 1 -1.22 28.69 1.13
CA MET A 1 -2.33 29.34 0.40
C MET A 1 -3.55 28.44 0.46
N SER A 2 -4.74 28.98 0.78
CA SER A 2 -6.00 28.23 0.70
C SER A 2 -6.65 28.44 -0.67
N LYS A 3 -7.29 27.41 -1.20
CA LYS A 3 -8.07 27.46 -2.44
C LYS A 3 -9.47 26.91 -2.16
N VAL A 4 -10.49 27.59 -2.64
CA VAL A 4 -11.88 27.12 -2.55
C VAL A 4 -12.13 26.15 -3.70
N VAL A 5 -12.63 24.95 -3.37
CA VAL A 5 -12.95 23.90 -4.34
C VAL A 5 -14.40 23.48 -4.11
N ARG A 6 -15.18 23.40 -5.20
CA ARG A 6 -16.53 22.84 -5.15
C ARG A 6 -16.44 21.34 -5.34
N LEU A 7 -17.09 20.61 -4.43
CA LEU A 7 -17.16 19.16 -4.47
C LEU A 7 -18.63 18.74 -4.48
N PRO A 8 -18.97 17.67 -5.21
CA PRO A 8 -20.25 16.98 -5.03
C PRO A 8 -20.46 16.51 -3.59
N GLU A 9 -21.72 16.44 -3.14
CA GLU A 9 -22.06 16.04 -1.77
C GLU A 9 -21.60 14.61 -1.44
N ASP A 10 -21.75 13.68 -2.38
CA ASP A 10 -21.30 12.29 -2.23
C ASP A 10 -19.79 12.19 -2.00
N VAL A 11 -18.99 13.02 -2.67
CA VAL A 11 -17.54 13.08 -2.47
C VAL A 11 -17.20 13.58 -1.07
N ILE A 12 -17.95 14.57 -0.57
CA ILE A 12 -17.79 15.08 0.80
C ILE A 12 -18.13 13.99 1.82
N GLU A 13 -19.24 13.28 1.61
CA GLU A 13 -19.64 12.15 2.47
C GLU A 13 -18.59 11.04 2.49
N ILE A 14 -17.99 10.71 1.35
CA ILE A 14 -16.91 9.72 1.28
C ILE A 14 -15.73 10.17 2.15
N ALA A 15 -15.24 11.40 1.97
CA ALA A 15 -14.10 11.89 2.73
C ALA A 15 -14.39 11.95 4.25
N LEU A 16 -15.61 12.31 4.65
CA LEU A 16 -16.03 12.37 6.04
C LEU A 16 -16.11 10.98 6.72
N LYS A 17 -16.18 9.89 5.96
CA LYS A 17 -16.03 8.53 6.53
C LYS A 17 -14.63 8.28 7.11
N TYR A 18 -13.63 9.05 6.67
CA TYR A 18 -12.21 8.88 7.03
C TYR A 18 -11.67 9.96 7.97
N GLY A 19 -12.49 10.92 8.41
CA GLY A 19 -12.06 11.98 9.33
C GLY A 19 -13.18 12.94 9.73
N LYS A 20 -12.94 13.80 10.73
CA LYS A 20 -13.96 14.72 11.26
C LYS A 20 -14.26 15.89 10.33
N ASN A 21 -13.41 16.13 9.34
CA ASN A 21 -13.56 17.14 8.31
C ASN A 21 -12.88 16.69 7.01
N LEU A 22 -13.11 17.42 5.92
CA LEU A 22 -12.54 17.12 4.60
C LEU A 22 -11.01 17.00 4.59
N ALA A 23 -10.30 17.90 5.27
CA ALA A 23 -8.84 17.90 5.26
C ALA A 23 -8.27 16.69 6.00
N GLU A 24 -8.88 16.30 7.13
CA GLU A 24 -8.51 15.10 7.85
C GLU A 24 -8.84 13.84 7.06
N GLY A 25 -10.05 13.76 6.50
CA GLY A 25 -10.49 12.63 5.68
C GLY A 25 -9.56 12.37 4.49
N ILE A 26 -9.25 13.41 3.71
CA ILE A 26 -8.35 13.30 2.55
C ILE A 26 -6.94 12.85 2.97
N ARG A 27 -6.40 13.36 4.08
CA ARG A 27 -5.07 12.94 4.58
C ARG A 27 -5.06 11.49 5.06
N THR A 28 -6.11 11.06 5.74
CA THR A 28 -6.25 9.65 6.15
C THR A 28 -6.31 8.74 4.93
N MET A 29 -7.07 9.12 3.90
CA MET A 29 -7.15 8.37 2.63
C MET A 29 -5.78 8.27 1.96
N ASP A 30 -5.03 9.36 1.88
CA ASP A 30 -3.68 9.40 1.30
C ASP A 30 -2.72 8.45 2.05
N LYS A 31 -2.71 8.52 3.38
CA LYS A 31 -1.90 7.63 4.23
C LYS A 31 -2.24 6.16 4.05
N LEU A 32 -3.54 5.82 3.95
CA LEU A 32 -3.97 4.45 3.69
C LEU A 32 -3.46 3.97 2.32
N LEU A 33 -3.54 4.80 1.28
CA LEU A 33 -3.02 4.45 -0.05
C LEU A 33 -1.50 4.25 -0.05
N GLU A 34 -0.75 5.05 0.71
CA GLU A 34 0.69 4.82 0.90
C GLU A 34 0.97 3.52 1.64
N GLU A 35 0.24 3.24 2.73
CA GLU A 35 0.38 2.01 3.50
C GLU A 35 0.08 0.76 2.65
N TYR A 36 -0.95 0.79 1.80
CA TYR A 36 -1.26 -0.30 0.87
C TYR A 36 -0.14 -0.51 -0.17
N LYS A 37 0.40 0.56 -0.75
CA LYS A 37 1.52 0.45 -1.70
C LYS A 37 2.76 -0.16 -1.04
N GLU A 38 3.04 0.21 0.19
CA GLU A 38 4.17 -0.32 0.94
C GLU A 38 3.93 -1.78 1.38
N LEU A 39 2.69 -2.15 1.68
CA LEU A 39 2.33 -3.54 1.96
C LEU A 39 2.54 -4.43 0.73
N ASP A 40 2.10 -4.00 -0.45
CA ASP A 40 2.26 -4.73 -1.70
C ASP A 40 3.74 -4.92 -2.06
N LYS A 41 4.57 -3.88 -1.90
CA LYS A 41 6.03 -3.99 -2.10
C LYS A 41 6.66 -4.98 -1.12
N LYS A 42 6.36 -4.86 0.17
CA LYS A 42 6.90 -5.77 1.19
C LYS A 42 6.50 -7.22 0.93
N LEU A 43 5.26 -7.45 0.51
CA LEU A 43 4.79 -8.79 0.17
C LEU A 43 5.53 -9.34 -1.05
N ALA A 44 5.73 -8.53 -2.09
CA ALA A 44 6.51 -8.92 -3.26
C ALA A 44 7.96 -9.28 -2.89
N ASP A 45 8.63 -8.46 -2.07
CA ASP A 45 10.00 -8.70 -1.62
C ASP A 45 10.13 -9.99 -0.80
N VAL A 46 9.16 -10.27 0.08
CA VAL A 46 9.11 -11.50 0.89
C VAL A 46 8.94 -12.73 -0.01
N ILE A 47 8.00 -12.69 -0.97
CA ILE A 47 7.77 -13.78 -1.91
C ILE A 47 9.02 -14.04 -2.75
N GLU A 48 9.63 -12.99 -3.28
CA GLU A 48 10.83 -13.08 -4.10
C GLU A 48 12.00 -13.70 -3.34
N THR A 49 12.24 -13.25 -2.10
CA THR A 49 13.28 -13.80 -1.24
C THR A 49 13.05 -15.30 -1.01
N ARG A 50 11.80 -15.69 -0.71
CA ARG A 50 11.46 -17.09 -0.48
C ARG A 50 11.68 -17.95 -1.72
N ILE A 51 11.31 -17.46 -2.91
CA ILE A 51 11.55 -18.15 -4.19
C ILE A 51 13.06 -18.32 -4.43
N ARG A 52 13.85 -17.26 -4.24
CA ARG A 52 15.32 -17.30 -4.41
C ARG A 52 15.97 -18.30 -3.46
N ASP A 53 15.54 -18.36 -2.20
CA ASP A 53 16.08 -19.28 -1.22
C ASP A 53 15.74 -20.73 -1.56
N VAL A 54 14.49 -21.02 -1.94
CA VAL A 54 14.07 -22.36 -2.38
C VAL A 54 14.89 -22.80 -3.60
N ILE A 55 15.03 -21.95 -4.62
CA ILE A 55 15.85 -22.26 -5.80
C ILE A 55 17.31 -22.50 -5.42
N ARG A 56 17.87 -21.71 -4.49
CA ARG A 56 19.25 -21.90 -4.01
C ARG A 56 19.41 -23.26 -3.32
N GLU A 57 18.50 -23.61 -2.42
CA GLU A 57 18.48 -24.89 -1.72
C GLU A 57 18.41 -26.06 -2.73
N GLU A 58 17.54 -25.98 -3.74
CA GLU A 58 17.43 -26.99 -4.79
C GLU A 58 18.72 -27.12 -5.62
N LEU A 59 19.33 -26.00 -6.02
CA LEU A 59 20.60 -26.00 -6.75
C LEU A 59 21.76 -26.55 -5.92
N GLU A 60 21.79 -26.28 -4.62
CA GLU A 60 22.80 -26.84 -3.70
C GLU A 60 22.63 -28.35 -3.55
N MET A 61 21.40 -28.86 -3.48
CA MET A 61 21.14 -30.30 -3.49
C MET A 61 21.63 -30.95 -4.79
N LEU A 62 21.38 -30.33 -5.94
CA LEU A 62 21.83 -30.84 -7.24
C LEU A 62 23.36 -30.83 -7.39
N ARG A 63 24.07 -29.88 -6.78
CA ARG A 63 25.55 -29.84 -6.77
C ARG A 63 26.21 -30.88 -5.87
N ARG A 64 25.47 -31.50 -4.95
CA ARG A 64 25.98 -32.55 -4.05
C ARG A 64 25.91 -33.95 -4.65
N PHE A 65 25.33 -34.11 -5.83
CA PHE A 65 25.41 -35.31 -6.67
C PHE A 65 26.46 -35.12 -7.77
#